data_AF-B6B9U5-F1
#
_entry.id   AF-B6B9U5-F1
#
_cell.length_a   1.000
_cell.length_b   1.000
_cell.length_c   1.000
_cell.angle_alpha   90.00
_cell.angle_beta   90.00
_cell.angle_gamma   90.00
#
_symmetry.space_group_name_H-M   'P 1'
#
loop_
_entity.id
_entity.type
_entity.pdbx_description
1 polymer ?
#
loop_
_entity_poly.entity_id
_entity_poly.type
_entity_poly.pdbx_seq_one_letter_code
_entity_poly.pdbx_strand_id
1 'polypeptide(L)'
;MHFGAAPVTAHPDLPGLFAEPVRDGLSIVFTMLTYTGYALVLAALMSVAERQGHEVNARTGLLWGLAGFITFHFAPGLSLAPEVPGVAAADIGARQIWWTVTVAAAGVAMWLIAFGGNLVSVLIAALLLMGPHIIGAPEPESFSGPVPTEIGALFAARAFGVGMAAWVLLGAFTGYFWQAEGKREHAAA
;
A
#
# COMPACT_ATOMS: atom_id res chain seq x y z
N MET A 1 27.93 -7.16 6.58
CA MET A 1 28.78 -6.24 7.35
C MET A 1 29.37 -5.24 6.39
N HIS A 2 28.95 -3.98 6.50
CA HIS A 2 29.48 -2.88 5.70
C HIS A 2 30.91 -2.54 6.18
N PHE A 3 31.90 -3.25 5.66
CA PHE A 3 33.31 -3.05 5.99
C PHE A 3 33.84 -1.84 5.22
N GLY A 4 33.85 -0.64 5.82
CA GLY A 4 34.59 0.49 5.25
C GLY A 4 34.04 1.89 5.52
N ALA A 5 32.77 2.06 5.90
CA ALA A 5 32.27 3.38 6.31
C ALA A 5 32.39 3.59 7.83
N ALA A 6 32.44 4.86 8.23
CA ALA A 6 32.39 5.24 9.63
C ALA A 6 31.15 4.62 10.30
N PRO A 7 31.25 4.11 11.55
CA PRO A 7 30.11 3.57 12.26
C PRO A 7 29.00 4.62 12.36
N VAL A 8 27.81 4.29 11.84
CA VAL A 8 26.61 5.12 12.02
C VAL A 8 25.95 4.70 13.33
N THR A 9 25.65 5.67 14.20
CA THR A 9 24.94 5.39 15.46
C THR A 9 23.56 4.77 15.22
N ALA A 10 23.21 3.74 15.98
CA ALA A 10 21.86 3.17 15.99
C ALA A 10 20.83 4.09 16.68
N HIS A 11 21.32 5.08 17.42
CA HIS A 11 20.53 6.08 18.13
C HIS A 11 20.95 7.48 17.65
N PRO A 12 20.48 7.91 16.47
CA PRO A 12 20.68 9.28 16.05
C PRO A 12 19.87 10.22 16.94
N ASP A 13 20.41 11.40 17.24
CA ASP A 13 19.65 12.48 17.83
C ASP A 13 18.66 13.00 16.80
N LEU A 14 17.40 12.56 16.93
CA LEU A 14 16.32 12.96 16.05
C LEU A 14 15.66 14.24 16.58
N PRO A 15 15.21 15.14 15.71
CA PRO A 15 14.37 16.25 16.10
C PRO A 15 13.13 15.72 16.85
N GLY A 16 12.72 16.39 17.93
CA GLY A 16 11.49 16.06 18.63
C GLY A 16 10.25 16.19 17.73
N LEU A 17 9.12 15.62 18.16
CA LEU A 17 7.85 15.82 17.48
C LEU A 17 7.57 17.32 17.35
N PHE A 18 7.26 17.79 16.13
CA PHE A 18 7.03 19.20 15.81
C PHE A 18 8.25 20.11 15.98
N ALA A 19 9.46 19.57 15.97
CA ALA A 19 10.67 20.39 15.84
C ALA A 19 10.70 21.19 14.52
N GLU A 20 10.03 20.67 13.48
CA GLU A 20 9.78 21.38 12.23
C GLU A 20 8.26 21.43 11.95
N PRO A 21 7.50 22.33 12.60
CA PRO A 21 6.03 22.29 12.61
C PRO A 21 5.40 22.31 11.21
N VAL A 22 5.99 23.06 10.27
CA VAL A 22 5.47 23.17 8.89
C VAL A 22 5.66 21.86 8.15
N ARG A 23 6.86 21.26 8.20
CA ARG A 23 7.16 19.99 7.51
C ARG A 23 6.32 18.85 8.08
N ASP A 24 6.28 18.75 9.40
CA ASP A 24 5.56 17.68 10.09
C ASP A 24 4.04 17.83 9.86
N GLY A 25 3.52 19.08 9.93
CA GLY A 25 2.12 19.38 9.64
C GLY A 25 1.72 19.05 8.19
N LEU A 26 2.55 19.41 7.21
CA LEU A 26 2.30 19.06 5.80
C LEU A 26 2.28 17.55 5.58
N SER A 27 3.16 16.80 6.26
CA SER A 27 3.21 15.33 6.17
C SER A 27 1.93 14.69 6.71
N ILE A 28 1.40 15.21 7.83
CA ILE A 28 0.12 14.78 8.40
C ILE A 28 -1.01 15.05 7.41
N VAL A 29 -1.13 16.29 6.92
CA VAL A 29 -2.21 16.68 5.99
C VAL A 29 -2.15 15.85 4.70
N PHE A 30 -0.97 15.65 4.13
CA PHE A 30 -0.80 14.86 2.91
C PHE A 30 -1.20 13.39 3.13
N THR A 31 -0.84 12.82 4.28
CA THR A 31 -1.25 11.47 4.66
C THR A 31 -2.77 11.38 4.82
N MET A 32 -3.39 12.35 5.51
CA MET A 32 -4.85 12.40 5.69
C MET A 32 -5.57 12.45 4.34
N LEU A 33 -5.13 13.31 3.41
CA LEU A 33 -5.73 13.43 2.08
C LEU A 33 -5.56 12.15 1.27
N THR A 34 -4.38 11.55 1.32
CA THR A 34 -4.08 10.28 0.62
C THR A 34 -5.00 9.16 1.10
N TYR A 35 -5.09 8.95 2.41
CA TYR A 35 -5.94 7.90 2.98
C TYR A 35 -7.44 8.20 2.83
N THR A 36 -7.83 9.47 2.80
CA THR A 36 -9.21 9.86 2.42
C THR A 36 -9.51 9.42 0.99
N GLY A 37 -8.59 9.68 0.05
CA GLY A 37 -8.72 9.22 -1.33
C GLY A 37 -8.86 7.70 -1.43
N TYR A 38 -8.02 6.95 -0.71
CA TYR A 38 -8.13 5.49 -0.65
C TYR A 38 -9.45 5.01 -0.04
N ALA A 39 -9.96 5.67 1.00
CA ALA A 39 -11.27 5.34 1.58
C ALA A 39 -12.40 5.49 0.57
N LEU A 40 -12.37 6.56 -0.24
CA LEU A 40 -13.37 6.79 -1.29
C LEU A 40 -13.32 5.71 -2.37
N VAL A 41 -12.12 5.31 -2.80
CA VAL A 41 -11.96 4.20 -3.74
C VAL A 41 -12.49 2.88 -3.15
N LEU A 42 -12.14 2.57 -1.89
CA LEU A 42 -12.65 1.39 -1.22
C LEU A 42 -14.18 1.40 -1.10
N ALA A 43 -14.77 2.52 -0.69
CA ALA A 43 -16.23 2.66 -0.58
C ALA A 43 -16.92 2.46 -1.93
N ALA A 44 -16.38 3.03 -3.01
CA ALA A 44 -16.90 2.83 -4.36
C ALA A 44 -16.85 1.35 -4.79
N LEU A 45 -15.74 0.66 -4.52
CA LEU A 45 -15.59 -0.76 -4.85
C LEU A 45 -16.49 -1.67 -3.98
N MET A 46 -16.62 -1.36 -2.68
CA MET A 46 -17.55 -2.02 -1.78
C MET A 46 -19.00 -1.88 -2.27
N SER A 47 -19.39 -0.69 -2.74
CA SER A 47 -20.71 -0.46 -3.34
C SER A 47 -20.96 -1.34 -4.56
N VAL A 48 -19.95 -1.51 -5.43
CA VAL A 48 -20.05 -2.41 -6.59
C VAL A 48 -20.20 -3.87 -6.13
N ALA A 49 -19.43 -4.31 -5.14
CA ALA A 49 -19.50 -5.67 -4.62
C ALA A 49 -20.86 -5.96 -3.93
N GLU A 50 -21.40 -5.00 -3.19
CA GLU A 50 -22.72 -5.12 -2.56
C GLU A 50 -23.84 -5.25 -3.60
N ARG A 51 -23.77 -4.50 -4.70
CA ARG A 51 -24.70 -4.65 -5.84
C ARG A 51 -24.61 -6.01 -6.52
N GLN A 52 -23.46 -6.70 -6.40
CA GLN A 52 -23.27 -8.08 -6.86
C GLN A 52 -23.74 -9.12 -5.83
N GLY A 53 -24.27 -8.67 -4.67
CA GLY A 53 -24.81 -9.53 -3.62
C GLY A 53 -23.82 -9.89 -2.52
N HIS A 54 -22.66 -9.24 -2.45
CA HIS A 54 -21.66 -9.49 -1.41
C HIS A 54 -21.86 -8.61 -0.18
N GLU A 55 -21.79 -9.20 1.01
CA GLU A 55 -21.99 -8.45 2.26
C GLU A 55 -20.78 -7.55 2.59
N VAL A 56 -21.05 -6.27 2.82
CA VAL A 56 -20.06 -5.30 3.30
C VAL A 56 -20.31 -5.00 4.78
N ASN A 57 -19.35 -5.35 5.63
CA ASN A 57 -19.37 -5.08 7.05
C ASN A 57 -17.94 -4.85 7.57
N ALA A 58 -17.78 -4.59 8.87
CA ALA A 58 -16.45 -4.35 9.45
C ALA A 58 -15.47 -5.52 9.26
N ARG A 59 -15.95 -6.77 9.29
CA ARG A 59 -15.11 -7.97 9.13
C ARG A 59 -14.66 -8.14 7.68
N THR A 60 -15.57 -8.03 6.72
CA THR A 60 -15.21 -8.06 5.30
C THR A 60 -14.37 -6.82 4.92
N GLY A 61 -14.60 -5.70 5.60
CA GLY A 61 -13.77 -4.50 5.55
C GLY A 61 -12.29 -4.74 5.89
N LEU A 62 -11.96 -5.63 6.84
CA LEU A 62 -10.57 -6.01 7.11
C LEU A 62 -9.91 -6.64 5.88
N LEU A 63 -10.64 -7.50 5.15
CA LEU A 63 -10.15 -8.16 3.94
C LEU A 63 -9.99 -7.15 2.80
N TRP A 64 -10.91 -6.21 2.66
CA TRP A 64 -10.78 -5.07 1.73
C TRP A 64 -9.54 -4.23 2.02
N GLY A 65 -9.30 -3.93 3.30
CA GLY A 65 -8.09 -3.23 3.73
C GLY A 65 -6.82 -3.99 3.37
N LEU A 66 -6.77 -5.29 3.68
CA LEU A 66 -5.63 -6.14 3.34
C LEU A 66 -5.41 -6.23 1.82
N ALA A 67 -6.48 -6.36 1.03
CA ALA A 67 -6.39 -6.35 -0.43
C ALA A 67 -5.86 -5.02 -0.97
N GLY A 68 -6.26 -3.90 -0.37
CA GLY A 68 -5.72 -2.58 -0.69
C GLY A 68 -4.23 -2.45 -0.35
N PHE A 69 -3.81 -2.94 0.82
CA PHE A 69 -2.39 -3.01 1.17
C PHE A 69 -1.60 -3.85 0.16
N ILE A 70 -2.12 -5.03 -0.21
CA ILE A 70 -1.45 -5.89 -1.20
C ILE A 70 -1.32 -5.16 -2.53
N THR A 71 -2.39 -4.51 -2.98
CA THR A 71 -2.48 -3.83 -4.27
C THR A 71 -1.51 -2.65 -4.37
N PHE A 72 -1.51 -1.75 -3.38
CA PHE A 72 -0.78 -0.49 -3.46
C PHE A 72 0.63 -0.55 -2.86
N HIS A 73 0.90 -1.47 -1.93
CA HIS A 73 2.16 -1.50 -1.17
C HIS A 73 2.91 -2.80 -1.38
N PHE A 74 2.31 -3.94 -1.04
CA PHE A 74 3.05 -5.20 -0.99
C PHE A 74 3.48 -5.68 -2.38
N ALA A 75 2.55 -5.75 -3.34
CA ALA A 75 2.87 -6.25 -4.68
C ALA A 75 3.93 -5.38 -5.37
N PRO A 76 3.79 -4.05 -5.50
CA PRO A 76 4.88 -3.23 -6.03
C PRO A 76 6.18 -3.35 -5.19
N GLY A 77 6.03 -3.43 -3.87
CA GLY A 77 7.10 -3.52 -2.89
C GLY A 77 7.97 -4.78 -2.97
N LEU A 78 7.50 -5.85 -3.64
CA LEU A 78 8.29 -7.07 -3.86
C LEU A 78 9.48 -6.84 -4.79
N SER A 79 9.36 -5.89 -5.73
CA SER A 79 10.45 -5.55 -6.65
C SER A 79 10.96 -4.12 -6.46
N LEU A 80 10.15 -3.22 -5.89
CA LEU A 80 10.53 -1.84 -5.55
C LEU A 80 10.20 -1.58 -4.07
N ALA A 81 11.03 -2.11 -3.17
CA ALA A 81 10.84 -1.92 -1.74
C ALA A 81 10.88 -0.42 -1.35
N PRO A 82 10.19 -0.01 -0.27
CA PRO A 82 10.30 1.35 0.25
C PRO A 82 11.77 1.70 0.57
N GLU A 83 12.23 2.79 0.00
CA GLU A 83 13.63 3.23 0.10
C GLU A 83 13.78 4.45 1.00
N VAL A 84 14.93 4.53 1.66
CA VAL A 84 15.33 5.72 2.43
C VAL A 84 15.72 6.88 1.51
N PRO A 85 15.63 8.13 1.97
CA PRO A 85 16.04 9.29 1.16
C PRO A 85 17.52 9.20 0.72
N GLY A 86 17.80 9.64 -0.51
CA GLY A 86 19.17 9.81 -1.01
C GLY A 86 19.83 8.55 -1.59
N VAL A 87 19.08 7.45 -1.79
CA VAL A 87 19.57 6.29 -2.56
C VAL A 87 19.59 6.59 -4.06
N ALA A 88 20.50 5.97 -4.79
CA ALA A 88 20.44 5.93 -6.24
C ALA A 88 19.14 5.26 -6.68
N ALA A 89 18.35 5.97 -7.47
CA ALA A 89 17.08 5.49 -7.99
C ALA A 89 17.14 5.44 -9.52
N ALA A 90 16.45 4.46 -10.10
CA ALA A 90 16.16 4.47 -11.53
C ALA A 90 15.33 5.72 -11.92
N ASP A 91 15.22 5.98 -13.22
CA ASP A 91 14.36 7.05 -13.74
C ASP A 91 12.96 7.02 -13.08
N ILE A 92 12.56 8.17 -12.52
CA ILE A 92 11.32 8.28 -11.75
C ILE A 92 10.11 7.96 -12.65
N GLY A 93 10.14 8.40 -13.90
CA GLY A 93 9.07 8.14 -14.86
C GLY A 93 8.87 6.65 -15.11
N ALA A 94 9.95 5.92 -15.36
CA ALA A 94 9.94 4.48 -15.53
C ALA A 94 9.39 3.76 -14.29
N ARG A 95 9.84 4.14 -13.08
CA ARG A 95 9.32 3.55 -11.82
C ARG A 95 7.83 3.82 -11.65
N GLN A 96 7.35 5.02 -11.96
CA GLN A 96 5.93 5.38 -11.85
C GLN A 96 5.05 4.59 -12.82
N ILE A 97 5.51 4.41 -14.07
CA ILE A 97 4.80 3.59 -15.06
C ILE A 97 4.73 2.14 -14.58
N TRP A 98 5.87 1.56 -14.20
CA TRP A 98 5.91 0.17 -13.72
C TRP A 98 5.06 -0.03 -12.46
N TRP A 99 5.14 0.91 -11.50
CA TRP A 99 4.33 0.88 -10.28
C TRP A 99 2.84 0.91 -10.63
N THR A 100 2.41 1.81 -11.51
CA THR A 100 1.00 1.94 -11.91
C THR A 100 0.49 0.65 -12.57
N VAL A 101 1.28 0.05 -13.45
CA VAL A 101 0.93 -1.24 -14.09
C VAL A 101 0.81 -2.35 -13.04
N THR A 102 1.74 -2.41 -12.08
CA THR A 102 1.74 -3.42 -11.01
C THR A 102 0.52 -3.27 -10.10
N VAL A 103 0.19 -2.04 -9.71
CA VAL A 103 -0.99 -1.71 -8.90
C VAL A 103 -2.27 -2.08 -9.65
N ALA A 104 -2.39 -1.72 -10.92
CA ALA A 104 -3.56 -2.06 -11.73
C ALA A 104 -3.73 -3.58 -11.85
N ALA A 105 -2.65 -4.31 -12.17
CA ALA A 105 -2.67 -5.76 -12.27
C ALA A 105 -3.04 -6.43 -10.94
N ALA A 106 -2.43 -5.99 -9.83
CA ALA A 106 -2.72 -6.48 -8.50
C ALA A 106 -4.17 -6.20 -8.08
N GLY A 107 -4.69 -5.01 -8.37
CA GLY A 107 -6.08 -4.65 -8.06
C GLY A 107 -7.09 -5.55 -8.79
N VAL A 108 -6.88 -5.80 -10.09
CA VAL A 108 -7.71 -6.75 -10.86
C VAL A 108 -7.56 -8.17 -10.32
N ALA A 109 -6.34 -8.60 -10.00
CA ALA A 109 -6.10 -9.91 -9.42
C ALA A 109 -6.82 -10.10 -8.07
N MET A 110 -6.76 -9.11 -7.18
CA MET A 110 -7.48 -9.14 -5.90
C MET A 110 -8.99 -9.24 -6.10
N TRP A 111 -9.55 -8.50 -7.07
CA TRP A 111 -10.96 -8.59 -7.42
C TRP A 111 -11.35 -9.99 -7.92
N LEU A 112 -10.55 -10.57 -8.83
CA LEU A 112 -10.77 -11.93 -9.36
C LEU A 112 -10.66 -13.00 -8.28
N ILE A 113 -9.73 -12.86 -7.34
CA ILE A 113 -9.58 -13.77 -6.20
C ILE A 113 -10.78 -13.69 -5.27
N ALA A 114 -11.26 -12.47 -4.98
CA ALA A 114 -12.38 -12.25 -4.07
C ALA A 114 -13.73 -12.71 -4.65
N PHE A 115 -13.98 -12.43 -5.94
CA PHE A 115 -15.32 -12.54 -6.53
C PHE A 115 -15.41 -13.47 -7.74
N GLY A 116 -14.30 -13.93 -8.31
CA GLY A 116 -14.31 -14.77 -9.51
C GLY A 116 -14.87 -16.18 -9.29
N GLY A 117 -14.63 -16.76 -8.12
CA GLY A 117 -15.24 -18.03 -7.69
C GLY A 117 -14.93 -19.29 -8.51
N ASN A 118 -14.05 -19.20 -9.51
CA ASN A 118 -13.71 -20.31 -10.41
C ASN A 118 -12.20 -20.40 -10.66
N LEU A 119 -11.74 -21.58 -11.11
CA LEU A 119 -10.31 -21.84 -11.32
C LEU A 119 -9.68 -20.92 -12.37
N VAL A 120 -10.42 -20.55 -13.43
CA VAL A 120 -9.92 -19.67 -14.49
C VAL A 120 -9.60 -18.28 -13.92
N SER A 121 -10.48 -17.72 -13.08
CA SER A 121 -10.23 -16.44 -12.40
C SER A 121 -8.98 -16.47 -11.53
N VAL A 122 -8.74 -17.58 -10.80
CA VAL A 122 -7.53 -17.75 -9.98
C VAL A 122 -6.27 -17.82 -10.86
N LEU A 123 -6.32 -18.54 -11.98
CA LEU A 123 -5.19 -18.63 -12.92
C LEU A 123 -4.87 -17.25 -13.53
N ILE A 124 -5.89 -16.51 -13.95
CA ILE A 124 -5.71 -15.15 -14.48
C ILE A 124 -5.12 -14.23 -13.40
N ALA A 125 -5.63 -14.29 -12.17
CA ALA A 125 -5.10 -13.50 -11.06
C ALA A 125 -3.62 -13.83 -10.78
N ALA A 126 -3.24 -15.11 -10.80
CA ALA A 126 -1.85 -15.52 -10.64
C ALA A 126 -0.96 -14.95 -11.75
N LEU A 127 -1.40 -15.03 -13.01
CA LEU A 127 -0.66 -14.47 -14.15
C LEU A 127 -0.51 -12.94 -14.04
N LEU A 128 -1.58 -12.24 -13.63
CA LEU A 128 -1.55 -10.79 -13.41
C LEU A 128 -0.58 -10.39 -12.30
N LEU A 129 -0.54 -11.14 -11.20
CA LEU A 129 0.40 -10.89 -10.11
C LEU A 129 1.84 -11.16 -10.53
N MET A 130 2.10 -12.24 -11.29
CA MET A 130 3.46 -12.58 -11.73
C MET A 130 3.98 -11.66 -12.85
N GLY A 131 3.11 -11.20 -13.75
CA GLY A 131 3.49 -10.49 -14.98
C GLY A 131 4.46 -9.33 -14.78
N PRO A 132 4.15 -8.33 -13.93
CA PRO A 132 5.04 -7.19 -13.70
C PRO A 132 6.41 -7.59 -13.13
N HIS A 133 6.47 -8.63 -12.30
CA HIS A 133 7.70 -9.15 -11.70
C HIS A 133 8.57 -9.92 -12.70
N ILE A 134 7.96 -10.59 -13.67
CA ILE A 134 8.68 -11.26 -14.76
C ILE A 134 9.31 -10.23 -15.71
N ILE A 135 8.61 -9.12 -15.98
CA ILE A 135 9.15 -8.00 -16.77
C ILE A 135 10.33 -7.35 -16.05
N GLY A 136 10.29 -7.33 -14.71
CA GLY A 136 11.32 -6.73 -13.86
C GLY A 136 11.04 -5.26 -13.58
N ALA A 137 11.33 -4.84 -12.35
CA ALA A 137 11.21 -3.44 -11.98
C ALA A 137 12.39 -2.60 -12.52
N PRO A 138 12.18 -1.31 -12.82
CA PRO A 138 13.28 -0.42 -13.17
C PRO A 138 14.25 -0.25 -12.00
N GLU A 139 15.49 -0.71 -12.18
CA GLU A 139 16.58 -0.63 -11.21
C GLU A 139 17.67 0.35 -11.67
N PRO A 140 18.39 0.99 -10.72
CA PRO A 140 19.53 1.85 -11.06
C PRO A 140 20.70 1.02 -11.61
N GLU A 141 21.56 1.65 -12.43
CA GLU A 141 22.77 1.00 -12.97
C GLU A 141 23.74 0.54 -11.88
N SER A 142 23.74 1.20 -10.72
CA SER A 142 24.49 0.79 -9.54
C SER A 142 23.75 1.14 -8.26
N PHE A 143 23.81 0.25 -7.28
CA PHE A 143 23.31 0.52 -5.94
C PHE A 143 24.32 1.40 -5.19
N SER A 144 23.92 2.61 -4.88
CA SER A 144 24.70 3.52 -4.04
C SER A 144 23.77 4.35 -3.17
N GLY A 145 24.27 4.79 -2.02
CA GLY A 145 23.50 5.58 -1.07
C GLY A 145 24.30 5.82 0.19
N PRO A 146 24.01 6.91 0.93
CA PRO A 146 24.76 7.26 2.13
C PRO A 146 24.37 6.38 3.34
N VAL A 147 23.30 5.58 3.21
CA VAL A 147 22.68 4.86 4.32
C VAL A 147 23.08 3.38 4.28
N PRO A 148 23.48 2.78 5.41
CA PRO A 148 23.72 1.35 5.52
C PRO A 148 22.49 0.53 5.11
N THR A 149 22.71 -0.60 4.44
CA THR A 149 21.67 -1.53 3.96
C THR A 149 20.77 -2.05 5.07
N GLU A 150 21.30 -2.20 6.28
CA GLU A 150 20.60 -2.65 7.48
C GLU A 150 19.50 -1.65 7.88
N ILE A 151 19.76 -0.35 7.75
CA ILE A 151 18.77 0.71 8.01
C ILE A 151 17.71 0.72 6.91
N GLY A 152 18.11 0.50 5.65
CA GLY A 152 17.17 0.36 4.53
C GLY A 152 16.18 -0.78 4.74
N ALA A 153 16.67 -1.96 5.17
CA ALA A 153 15.81 -3.11 5.48
C ALA A 153 14.85 -2.83 6.65
N LEU A 154 15.35 -2.18 7.72
CA LEU A 154 14.50 -1.79 8.85
C LEU A 154 13.45 -0.74 8.46
N PHE A 155 13.78 0.19 7.58
CA PHE A 155 12.83 1.15 7.04
C PHE A 155 11.73 0.45 6.24
N ALA A 156 12.09 -0.41 5.29
CA ALA A 156 11.13 -1.18 4.49
C ALA A 156 10.20 -2.01 5.38
N ALA A 157 10.74 -2.72 6.37
CA ALA A 157 9.94 -3.50 7.32
C ALA A 157 8.93 -2.64 8.10
N ARG A 158 9.36 -1.47 8.58
CA ARG A 158 8.48 -0.53 9.29
C ARG A 158 7.43 0.11 8.38
N ALA A 159 7.82 0.48 7.16
CA ALA A 159 6.92 1.04 6.15
C ALA A 159 5.81 0.06 5.80
N PHE A 160 6.13 -1.22 5.57
CA PHE A 160 5.12 -2.26 5.34
C PHE A 160 4.26 -2.50 6.58
N GLY A 161 4.85 -2.58 7.77
CA GLY A 161 4.11 -2.81 9.01
C GLY A 161 3.07 -1.71 9.31
N VAL A 162 3.50 -0.44 9.22
CA VAL A 162 2.60 0.72 9.42
C VAL A 162 1.58 0.81 8.30
N GLY A 163 2.00 0.62 7.04
CA GLY A 163 1.11 0.64 5.87
C GLY A 163 0.02 -0.43 5.98
N MET A 164 0.37 -1.65 6.35
CA MET A 164 -0.60 -2.73 6.55
C MET A 164 -1.60 -2.39 7.66
N ALA A 165 -1.12 -1.91 8.81
CA ALA A 165 -1.99 -1.52 9.91
C ALA A 165 -2.96 -0.41 9.49
N ALA A 166 -2.47 0.61 8.80
CA ALA A 166 -3.28 1.73 8.31
C ALA A 166 -4.35 1.27 7.31
N TRP A 167 -4.00 0.41 6.35
CA TRP A 167 -4.95 -0.12 5.37
C TRP A 167 -6.00 -1.05 5.97
N VAL A 168 -5.62 -1.91 6.92
CA VAL A 168 -6.56 -2.80 7.62
C VAL A 168 -7.56 -1.98 8.43
N LEU A 169 -7.09 -0.95 9.16
CA LEU A 169 -7.96 -0.04 9.89
C LEU A 169 -8.86 0.76 8.95
N LEU A 170 -8.31 1.27 7.84
CA LEU A 170 -9.06 1.98 6.82
C LEU A 170 -10.23 1.13 6.30
N GLY A 171 -9.93 -0.09 5.85
CA GLY A 171 -10.95 -1.01 5.33
C GLY A 171 -12.00 -1.40 6.38
N ALA A 172 -11.57 -1.66 7.62
CA ALA A 172 -12.49 -1.96 8.72
C ALA A 172 -13.44 -0.80 9.01
N PHE A 173 -12.92 0.43 9.08
CA PHE A 173 -13.74 1.62 9.32
C PHE A 173 -14.65 1.93 8.13
N THR A 174 -14.16 1.85 6.89
CA THR A 174 -15.00 2.04 5.70
C THR A 174 -16.14 1.02 5.67
N GLY A 175 -15.87 -0.27 5.88
CA GLY A 175 -16.90 -1.30 5.93
C GLY A 175 -17.86 -1.17 7.11
N TYR A 176 -17.37 -0.72 8.27
CA TYR A 176 -18.21 -0.43 9.43
C TYR A 176 -19.17 0.73 9.17
N PHE A 177 -18.67 1.86 8.67
CA PHE A 177 -19.50 3.04 8.39
C PHE A 177 -20.48 2.78 7.24
N TRP A 178 -20.07 2.02 6.23
CA TRP A 178 -20.96 1.56 5.15
C TRP A 178 -22.18 0.82 5.71
N GLN A 179 -21.94 -0.20 6.54
CA GLN A 179 -23.00 -0.98 7.17
C GLN A 179 -23.87 -0.13 8.12
N ALA A 180 -23.25 0.76 8.91
CA ALA A 180 -23.95 1.59 9.86
C ALA A 180 -24.92 2.56 9.17
N GLU A 181 -24.50 3.16 8.05
CA GLU A 181 -25.34 4.09 7.30
C GLU A 181 -26.46 3.37 6.55
N GLY A 182 -26.18 2.22 5.93
CA GLY A 182 -27.24 1.41 5.29
C GLY A 182 -28.34 0.99 6.28
N LYS A 183 -27.98 0.64 7.52
CA LYS A 183 -28.96 0.35 8.58
C LYS A 183 -29.82 1.58 8.96
N ARG A 184 -29.25 2.78 8.93
CA ARG A 184 -29.98 4.03 9.23
C ARG A 184 -30.95 4.39 8.13
N GLU A 185 -30.53 4.28 6.87
CA GLU A 185 -31.40 4.51 5.71
C GLU A 185 -32.61 3.56 5.72
N HIS A 186 -32.38 2.27 5.99
CA HIS A 186 -33.47 1.29 6.11
C HIS A 186 -34.42 1.56 7.29
N ALA A 187 -33.93 2.15 8.38
CA ALA A 187 -34.79 2.50 9.52
C ALA A 187 -35.61 3.79 9.27
N ALA A 188 -35.20 4.62 8.31
CA ALA A 188 -35.88 5.86 7.95
C ALA A 188 -36.89 5.71 6.80
N ALA A 189 -36.84 4.62 6.04
CA ALA A 189 -37.74 4.28 4.94
C ALA A 189 -38.98 3.50 5.41
#